data_AF-A0AB36AI48-F1
#
_entry.id   AF-A0AB36AI48-F1
#
_cell.length_a   1.000
_cell.length_b   1.000
_cell.length_c   1.000
_cell.angle_alpha   90.00
_cell.angle_beta   90.00
_cell.angle_gamma   90.00
#
_symmetry.space_group_name_H-M   'P 1'
#
loop_
_entity.id
_entity.type
_entity.pdbx_description
1 polymer ?
#
loop_
_entity_poly.entity_id
_entity_poly.type
_entity_poly.pdbx_seq_one_letter_code
_entity_poly.pdbx_strand_id
1 'polypeptide(L)' 'HFFKSITFDNGKEFAGWREIANQFDLHTYFAEVGAPNQRGLNENNNGLLRRDGLTKQLDFRNLPDEFVHQTYKLSPF' A
#
# COMPACT_ATOMS: atom_id res chain seq x y z
N HIS A 1 13.19 15.46 -1.49
CA HIS A 1 12.03 14.60 -1.17
C HIS A 1 11.73 13.73 -2.38
N PHE A 2 11.87 12.41 -2.23
CA PHE A 2 11.74 11.44 -3.33
C PHE A 2 10.27 11.26 -3.77
N PHE A 3 9.34 11.47 -2.84
CA PHE A 3 7.89 11.41 -3.07
C PHE A 3 7.27 12.79 -2.81
N LYS A 4 6.26 13.16 -3.60
CA LYS A 4 5.52 14.43 -3.50
C LYS A 4 4.10 14.26 -2.98
N SER A 5 3.54 13.07 -3.16
CA SER A 5 2.18 12.77 -2.77
C SER A 5 1.95 11.28 -2.60
N ILE A 6 0.89 10.93 -1.86
CA ILE A 6 0.36 9.57 -1.72
C ILE A 6 -1.14 9.59 -2.04
N THR A 7 -1.60 8.60 -2.80
CA THR A 7 -3.03 8.37 -3.03
C THR A 7 -3.46 7.13 -2.27
N PHE A 8 -4.43 7.29 -1.38
CA PHE A 8 -5.02 6.21 -0.59
C PHE A 8 -6.32 5.71 -1.22
N ASP A 9 -6.70 4.47 -0.91
CA ASP A 9 -8.10 4.07 -1.03
C ASP A 9 -8.86 4.44 0.26
N ASN A 10 -10.18 4.17 0.28
CA ASN A 10 -11.02 4.49 1.42
C ASN A 10 -11.01 3.38 2.50
N GLY A 11 -9.94 2.57 2.55
CA GLY A 11 -9.74 1.56 3.58
C GLY A 11 -9.55 2.19 4.97
N LYS A 12 -10.09 1.53 6.00
CA LYS A 12 -9.95 2.02 7.40
C LYS A 12 -8.53 1.85 7.93
N GLU A 13 -7.77 0.95 7.33
CA GLU A 13 -6.35 0.74 7.62
C GLU A 13 -5.50 2.02 7.42
N PHE A 14 -5.97 2.97 6.61
CA PHE A 14 -5.31 4.25 6.38
C PHE A 14 -5.85 5.40 7.24
N ALA A 15 -6.59 5.13 8.33
CA ALA A 15 -7.12 6.19 9.20
C ALA A 15 -6.03 7.13 9.77
N GLY A 16 -4.78 6.64 9.88
CA GLY A 16 -3.60 7.41 10.29
C GLY A 16 -2.81 8.08 9.16
N TRP A 17 -3.45 8.34 8.00
CA TRP A 17 -2.78 8.94 6.84
C TRP A 17 -2.21 10.34 7.12
N ARG A 18 -2.84 11.09 8.04
CA ARG A 18 -2.50 12.49 8.30
C ARG A 18 -1.17 12.62 9.04
N GLU A 19 -0.88 11.70 9.94
CA GLU A 19 0.37 11.60 10.67
C GLU A 19 1.54 11.39 9.70
N ILE A 20 1.36 10.47 8.74
CA ILE A 20 2.34 10.18 7.68
C ILE A 20 2.53 11.42 6.79
N ALA A 21 1.44 12.04 6.35
CA ALA A 21 1.49 13.21 5.48
C ALA A 21 2.27 14.37 6.13
N ASN A 22 2.01 14.64 7.41
CA ASN A 22 2.65 15.72 8.15
C ASN A 22 4.13 15.43 8.42
N GLN A 23 4.48 14.19 8.74
CA GLN A 23 5.87 13.80 9.01
C GLN A 23 6.78 14.00 7.79
N PHE A 24 6.23 13.82 6.59
CA PHE A 24 7.01 13.82 5.34
C PHE A 24 6.66 14.98 4.38
N ASP A 25 5.82 15.92 4.82
CA ASP A 25 5.31 17.04 4.01
C ASP A 25 4.75 16.60 2.64
N LEU A 26 3.86 15.60 2.67
CA LEU A 26 3.29 14.97 1.48
C LEU A 26 1.86 15.43 1.22
N HIS A 27 1.52 15.67 -0.04
CA HIS A 27 0.12 15.80 -0.44
C HIS A 27 -0.59 14.44 -0.40
N THR A 28 -1.85 14.44 0.01
CA THR A 28 -2.64 13.21 0.12
C THR A 28 -3.92 13.29 -0.68
N TYR A 29 -4.21 12.23 -1.42
CA TYR A 29 -5.42 12.09 -2.23
C TYR A 29 -6.16 10.80 -1.86
N PHE A 30 -7.46 10.75 -2.15
CA PHE A 30 -8.30 9.57 -1.96
C PHE A 30 -8.99 9.22 -3.27
N ALA A 31 -9.11 7.93 -3.55
CA ALA A 31 -9.96 7.46 -4.64
C ALA A 31 -11.43 7.83 -4.38
N GLU A 32 -12.15 8.21 -5.43
CA GLU A 32 -13.58 8.52 -5.37
C GLU A 32 -14.40 7.29 -4.96
N VAL A 33 -15.48 7.54 -4.23
CA VAL A 33 -16.42 6.49 -3.83
C VAL A 33 -17.07 5.90 -5.07
N GLY A 34 -16.95 4.59 -5.25
CA GLY A 34 -17.52 3.88 -6.39
C GLY A 34 -16.70 3.95 -7.68
N ALA A 35 -15.45 4.45 -7.63
CA ALA A 35 -14.55 4.52 -8.79
C ALA A 35 -13.40 3.49 -8.71
N PRO A 36 -13.65 2.19 -8.94
CA PRO A 36 -12.61 1.14 -8.86
C PRO A 36 -11.48 1.35 -9.88
N ASN A 37 -11.78 1.95 -11.03
CA ASN A 37 -10.80 2.30 -12.06
C ASN A 37 -9.69 3.25 -11.58
N GLN A 38 -9.96 4.10 -10.58
CA GLN A 38 -8.93 4.95 -9.96
C GLN A 38 -7.94 4.17 -9.08
N ARG A 39 -8.20 2.88 -8.82
CA ARG A 39 -7.38 1.99 -7.98
C ARG A 39 -6.73 0.84 -8.76
N GLY A 40 -6.78 0.85 -10.10
CA GLY A 40 -6.29 -0.26 -10.92
C GLY A 40 -4.83 -0.67 -10.63
N LEU A 41 -3.94 0.31 -10.42
CA LEU A 41 -2.54 0.01 -10.06
C LEU A 41 -2.41 -0.59 -8.66
N ASN A 42 -3.18 -0.08 -7.69
CA ASN A 42 -3.19 -0.60 -6.31
C ASN A 42 -3.69 -2.05 -6.29
N GLU A 43 -4.77 -2.34 -7.02
CA GLU A 43 -5.32 -3.69 -7.12
C GLU A 43 -4.35 -4.66 -7.80
N ASN A 44 -3.68 -4.23 -8.87
CA ASN A 44 -2.65 -5.02 -9.54
C ASN A 44 -1.48 -5.34 -8.61
N ASN A 45 -0.94 -4.33 -7.93
CA ASN A 45 0.20 -4.50 -7.02
C ASN A 45 -0.16 -5.40 -5.84
N ASN A 46 -1.35 -5.20 -5.24
CA ASN A 46 -1.84 -6.07 -4.18
C ASN A 46 -2.08 -7.51 -4.67
N GLY A 47 -2.36 -7.72 -5.96
CA GLY A 47 -2.44 -9.03 -6.57
C GLY A 47 -1.09 -9.74 -6.64
N LEU A 48 -0.04 -9.02 -7.05
CA LEU A 48 1.34 -9.53 -7.11
C LEU A 48 1.85 -9.90 -5.72
N LEU A 49 1.72 -9.00 -4.75
CA LEU A 49 2.14 -9.27 -3.37
C LEU A 49 1.49 -10.54 -2.79
N ARG A 50 0.23 -10.81 -3.12
CA ARG A 50 -0.49 -12.02 -2.69
C ARG A 50 -0.01 -13.28 -3.40
N ARG A 51 0.35 -13.18 -4.69
CA ARG A 51 0.96 -14.28 -5.45
C ARG A 51 2.33 -14.64 -4.87
N ASP A 52 3.08 -13.64 -4.43
CA ASP A 52 4.48 -13.75 -4.02
C ASP A 52 4.66 -14.02 -2.52
N GLY A 53 3.57 -14.34 -1.80
CA GLY A 53 3.62 -14.90 -0.45
C GLY A 53 2.87 -14.13 0.64
N LEU A 54 2.46 -12.88 0.40
CA LEU A 54 1.64 -12.10 1.34
C LEU A 54 0.15 -12.46 1.22
N THR A 55 -0.18 -13.71 1.52
CA THR A 55 -1.55 -14.22 1.43
C THR A 55 -2.51 -13.46 2.36
N LYS A 56 -3.81 -13.41 2.04
CA LYS A 56 -4.82 -12.66 2.82
C LYS A 56 -4.95 -13.09 4.28
N GLN A 57 -4.54 -14.30 4.62
CA GLN A 57 -4.70 -14.89 5.96
C GLN A 57 -3.44 -14.75 6.81
N LEU A 58 -2.36 -14.23 6.23
CA LEU A 58 -1.11 -14.04 6.92
C LEU A 58 -1.24 -12.88 7.91
N ASP A 59 -0.86 -13.12 9.16
CA ASP A 59 -0.86 -12.10 10.21
C ASP A 59 0.33 -11.17 10.05
N PHE A 60 0.05 -9.89 9.78
CA PHE A 60 1.09 -8.90 9.51
C PHE A 60 1.71 -8.31 10.78
N ARG A 61 1.17 -8.59 11.97
CA ARG A 61 1.65 -7.98 13.22
C ARG A 61 3.10 -8.32 13.57
N ASN A 62 3.55 -9.53 13.20
CA ASN A 62 4.88 -10.05 13.52
C ASN A 62 5.59 -10.59 12.28
N LEU A 63 5.43 -9.91 11.14
CA LEU A 63 6.14 -10.28 9.92
C LEU A 63 7.63 -9.93 10.03
N PRO A 64 8.55 -10.88 9.78
CA PRO A 64 9.97 -10.57 9.72
C PRO A 64 10.27 -9.60 8.57
N ASP A 65 11.06 -8.57 8.83
CA ASP A 65 11.48 -7.59 7.80
C ASP A 65 12.13 -8.27 6.59
N GLU A 66 12.89 -9.34 6.81
CA GLU A 66 13.51 -10.11 5.74
C GLU A 66 12.47 -10.68 4.77
N PHE A 67 11.35 -11.19 5.30
CA PHE A 67 10.28 -11.74 4.48
C PHE A 67 9.65 -10.64 3.62
N VAL A 68 9.38 -9.46 4.20
CA VAL A 68 8.84 -8.31 3.46
C VAL A 68 9.77 -7.89 2.32
N HIS A 69 11.08 -7.81 2.59
CA HIS A 69 12.07 -7.47 1.57
C HIS A 69 12.19 -8.53 0.47
N GLN A 70 12.12 -9.82 0.82
CA GLN A 70 12.16 -10.90 -0.17
C GLN A 70 10.93 -10.86 -1.08
N THR A 71 9.72 -10.70 -0.53
CA THR A 71 8.50 -10.58 -1.33
C THR A 71 8.56 -9.36 -2.25
N TYR A 72 9.05 -8.22 -1.77
CA TYR A 72 9.21 -7.02 -2.61
C TYR A 72 10.22 -7.20 -3.75
N LYS A 73 11.36 -7.88 -3.51
CA LYS A 73 12.36 -8.15 -4.56
C LYS A 73 11.89 -9.14 -5.63
N LEU A 74 10.97 -10.03 -5.27
CA LEU A 74 10.40 -11.02 -6.19
C LEU A 74 9.28 -10.43 -7.05
N SER A 75 8.64 -9.35 -6.58
CA SER A 75 7.73 -8.55 -7.39
C SER A 75 8.55 -7.83 -8.49
N PRO A 76 8.18 -7.95 -9.77
CA PRO A 76 8.97 -7.42 -10.90
C PRO A 76 8.95 -5.88 -11.06
N PHE A 77 8.69 -5.14 -9.98
CA PHE A 77 8.64 -3.68 -9.92
C PHE A 77 9.54 -3.13 -8.82
#